data_AF-A0A383ECI4-F1
#
_entry.id   AF-A0A383ECI4-F1
#
_cell.length_a   1.000
_cell.length_b   1.000
_cell.length_c   1.000
_cell.angle_alpha   90.00
_cell.angle_beta   90.00
_cell.angle_gamma   90.00
#
_symmetry.space_group_name_H-M   'P 1'
#
loop_
_entity.id
_entity.type
_entity.pdbx_description
1 polymer ?
#
loop_
_entity_poly.entity_id
_entity_poly.type
_entity_poly.pdbx_seq_one_letter_code
_entity_poly.pdbx_strand_id
1 'polypeptide(L)'
;MLKNIFKAPSRLSASISVFHDFHRPPYGGGNQFMLALTSEFERNGYKIERNKLSDSTEVCLFNSFNFNSRKLLASKHVSSTLMIHRVDGPVDKYRGDERGVDSEIWKINQTIANATVFQSQYSLDAHIKLGMQFRRPTVIKNSVDSTIFYPSKKDFSSKLVDLGCYISVSG
;
A
#
# COMPACT_ATOMS: atom_id res chain seq x y z
N MET A 1 14.61 7.32 -21.20
CA MET A 1 13.90 8.62 -21.14
C MET A 1 12.78 8.53 -20.08
N LEU A 2 13.14 8.28 -18.81
CA LEU A 2 12.22 7.96 -17.69
C LEU A 2 12.34 9.01 -16.57
N LYS A 3 12.01 10.26 -16.88
CA LYS A 3 11.83 11.32 -15.88
C LYS A 3 10.49 11.98 -16.21
N ASN A 4 9.59 12.10 -15.23
CA ASN A 4 8.32 12.86 -15.27
C ASN A 4 6.99 12.09 -15.47
N ILE A 5 6.75 10.97 -14.78
CA ILE A 5 5.36 10.42 -14.68
C ILE A 5 4.72 10.70 -13.31
N PHE A 6 5.49 11.00 -12.26
CA PHE A 6 4.94 11.35 -10.95
C PHE A 6 5.74 12.52 -10.36
N LYS A 7 5.10 13.70 -10.27
CA LYS A 7 5.61 14.77 -9.40
C LYS A 7 5.54 14.22 -7.98
N ALA A 8 6.69 14.12 -7.30
CA ALA A 8 6.70 13.75 -5.89
C ALA A 8 5.80 14.73 -5.11
N PRO A 9 5.00 14.26 -4.14
CA PRO A 9 4.14 15.11 -3.33
C PRO A 9 4.93 16.29 -2.76
N SER A 10 4.35 17.48 -2.78
CA SER A 10 5.09 18.66 -2.37
C SER A 10 5.31 18.63 -0.84
N ARG A 11 6.57 18.64 -0.40
CA ARG A 11 6.93 18.61 1.04
C ARG A 11 6.39 19.82 1.85
N LEU A 12 5.87 20.83 1.17
CA LEU A 12 5.31 22.05 1.77
C LEU A 12 3.78 21.99 1.93
N SER A 13 3.08 20.98 1.39
CA SER A 13 1.64 20.75 1.65
C SER A 13 1.13 19.31 1.49
N ALA A 14 1.94 18.28 1.72
CA ALA A 14 1.51 16.90 1.45
C ALA A 14 0.58 16.32 2.52
N SER A 15 -0.72 16.23 2.21
CA SER A 15 -1.70 15.42 2.93
C SER A 15 -1.85 14.06 2.25
N ILE A 16 -1.37 12.99 2.89
CA ILE A 16 -1.59 11.61 2.47
C ILE A 16 -2.83 11.11 3.20
N SER A 17 -3.81 10.59 2.47
CA SER A 17 -4.92 9.87 3.07
C SER A 17 -4.63 8.38 3.13
N VAL A 18 -4.96 7.74 4.26
CA VAL A 18 -4.87 6.30 4.42
C VAL A 18 -6.24 5.73 4.76
N PHE A 19 -6.73 4.83 3.89
CA PHE A 19 -7.97 4.10 4.10
C PHE A 19 -7.68 2.68 4.60
N HIS A 20 -8.00 2.47 5.87
CA HIS A 20 -7.91 1.20 6.56
C HIS A 20 -8.80 1.24 7.83
N ASP A 21 -9.45 0.13 8.17
CA ASP A 21 -10.14 -0.05 9.44
C ASP A 21 -9.09 -0.31 10.54
N PHE A 22 -8.55 0.77 11.09
CA PHE A 22 -7.54 0.71 12.14
C PHE A 22 -8.10 0.21 13.46
N HIS A 23 -7.39 -0.75 14.07
CA HIS A 23 -7.66 -1.29 15.40
C HIS A 23 -6.55 -0.94 16.39
N ARG A 24 -6.91 -0.74 17.67
CA ARG A 24 -5.92 -0.60 18.74
C ARG A 24 -5.11 -1.90 18.88
N PRO A 25 -3.78 -1.83 19.01
CA PRO A 25 -2.96 -3.02 19.28
C PRO A 25 -3.31 -3.70 20.60
N PRO A 26 -3.13 -5.04 20.72
CA PRO A 26 -2.69 -5.95 19.66
C PRO A 26 -3.81 -6.28 18.66
N TYR A 27 -3.42 -6.43 17.39
CA TYR A 27 -4.30 -6.88 16.30
C TYR A 27 -3.44 -7.53 15.21
N GLY A 28 -4.06 -8.16 14.20
CA GLY A 28 -3.36 -8.89 13.14
C GLY A 28 -2.29 -8.09 12.39
N GLY A 29 -1.35 -8.79 11.75
CA GLY A 29 -0.14 -8.20 11.15
C GLY A 29 -0.40 -7.10 10.11
N GLY A 30 -1.50 -7.18 9.35
CA GLY A 30 -1.90 -6.12 8.42
C GLY A 30 -2.19 -4.79 9.10
N ASN A 31 -2.88 -4.80 10.25
CA ASN A 31 -3.14 -3.59 11.02
C ASN A 31 -1.85 -3.02 11.60
N GLN A 32 -0.97 -3.87 12.14
CA GLN A 32 0.33 -3.42 12.67
C GLN A 32 1.20 -2.79 11.57
N PHE A 33 1.22 -3.37 10.38
CA PHE A 33 1.89 -2.80 9.23
C PHE A 33 1.33 -1.42 8.87
N MET A 34 0.00 -1.28 8.78
CA MET A 34 -0.62 0.00 8.43
C MET A 34 -0.37 1.08 9.50
N LEU A 35 -0.34 0.72 10.79
CA LEU A 35 0.05 1.63 11.86
C LEU A 35 1.52 2.07 11.70
N ALA A 36 2.45 1.13 11.55
CA ALA A 36 3.87 1.42 11.38
C ALA A 36 4.16 2.28 10.14
N LEU A 37 3.53 1.96 8.99
CA LEU A 37 3.65 2.72 7.75
C LEU A 37 3.16 4.16 7.93
N THR A 38 2.02 4.33 8.61
CA THR A 38 1.47 5.66 8.85
C THR A 38 2.38 6.49 9.76
N SER A 39 2.91 5.88 10.83
CA SER A 39 3.88 6.54 11.70
C SER A 39 5.18 6.89 10.99
N GLU A 40 5.64 6.06 10.05
CA GLU A 40 6.80 6.38 9.23
C GLU A 40 6.54 7.57 8.31
N PHE A 41 5.36 7.67 7.68
CA PHE A 41 5.02 8.88 6.91
C PHE A 41 5.00 10.13 7.79
N GLU A 42 4.42 10.05 8.99
CA GLU A 42 4.42 11.16 9.95
C GLU A 42 5.86 11.57 10.35
N ARG A 43 6.75 10.59 10.61
CA ARG A 43 8.18 10.84 10.89
C ARG A 43 8.92 11.52 9.74
N ASN A 44 8.53 11.25 8.50
CA ASN A 44 9.07 11.90 7.30
C ASN A 44 8.43 13.26 6.98
N GLY A 45 7.58 13.79 7.88
CA GLY A 45 6.99 15.12 7.78
C GLY A 45 5.71 15.21 6.96
N TYR A 46 5.11 14.09 6.57
CA TYR A 46 3.83 14.07 5.87
C TYR A 46 2.66 14.24 6.86
N LYS A 47 1.61 14.96 6.43
CA LYS A 47 0.35 15.04 7.18
C LYS A 47 -0.54 13.87 6.78
N ILE A 48 -1.11 13.15 7.75
CA ILE A 48 -1.96 12.00 7.48
C ILE A 48 -3.42 12.24 7.82
N GLU A 49 -4.30 12.03 6.84
CA GLU A 49 -5.74 11.88 7.07
C GLU A 49 -6.12 10.39 7.07
N ARG A 50 -6.96 9.96 8.01
CA ARG A 50 -7.42 8.57 8.10
C ARG A 50 -8.88 8.47 7.62
N ASN A 51 -9.14 7.60 6.65
CA ASN A 51 -10.48 7.32 6.11
C ASN A 51 -11.27 8.58 5.66
N LYS A 52 -10.56 9.56 5.08
CA LYS A 52 -11.11 10.83 4.61
C LYS A 52 -10.29 11.36 3.44
N LEU A 53 -10.93 11.86 2.40
CA LEU A 53 -10.29 12.68 1.37
C LEU A 53 -10.71 14.14 1.56
N SER A 54 -9.75 15.07 1.58
CA SER A 54 -9.97 16.52 1.63
C SER A 54 -9.46 17.19 0.36
N ASP A 55 -9.75 18.48 0.19
CA ASP A 55 -9.22 19.29 -0.91
C ASP A 55 -7.68 19.32 -0.95
N SER A 56 -7.03 19.08 0.20
CA SER A 56 -5.57 19.06 0.32
C SER A 56 -4.95 17.68 0.08
N THR A 57 -5.76 16.62 -0.07
CA THR A 57 -5.24 15.25 -0.26
C THR A 57 -4.62 15.10 -1.65
N GLU A 58 -3.31 14.91 -1.70
CA GLU A 58 -2.59 14.67 -2.95
C GLU A 58 -2.57 13.18 -3.32
N VAL A 59 -2.43 12.31 -2.31
CA VAL A 59 -2.29 10.86 -2.46
C VAL A 59 -3.20 10.15 -1.48
N CYS A 60 -3.90 9.11 -1.93
CA CYS A 60 -4.65 8.20 -1.09
C CYS A 60 -4.13 6.78 -1.21
N LEU A 61 -3.64 6.22 -0.12
CA LEU A 61 -3.32 4.81 0.02
C LEU A 61 -4.52 4.08 0.62
N PHE A 62 -5.09 3.09 -0.08
CA PHE A 62 -6.19 2.28 0.46
C PHE A 62 -5.82 0.80 0.48
N ASN A 63 -6.18 0.12 1.57
CA ASN A 63 -5.65 -1.19 1.91
C ASN A 63 -6.63 -2.35 1.62
N SER A 64 -6.34 -3.12 0.56
CA SER A 64 -7.06 -4.32 0.13
C SER A 64 -8.59 -4.10 0.14
N PHE A 65 -9.29 -4.71 1.10
CA PHE A 65 -10.73 -4.55 1.33
C PHE A 65 -11.07 -4.07 2.75
N ASN A 66 -10.05 -3.82 3.59
CA ASN A 66 -10.23 -3.52 5.01
C ASN A 66 -10.54 -2.03 5.21
N PHE A 67 -11.60 -1.53 4.58
CA PHE A 67 -12.11 -0.16 4.73
C PHE A 67 -13.54 -0.08 4.17
N ASN A 68 -14.25 1.01 4.49
CA ASN A 68 -15.54 1.30 3.88
C ASN A 68 -15.38 1.78 2.42
N SER A 69 -15.44 0.85 1.47
CA SER A 69 -15.30 1.13 0.04
C SER A 69 -16.38 2.07 -0.50
N ARG A 70 -17.63 1.95 -0.03
CA ARG A 70 -18.73 2.85 -0.42
C ARG A 70 -18.42 4.30 -0.06
N LYS A 71 -17.87 4.54 1.13
CA LYS A 71 -17.46 5.89 1.58
C LYS A 71 -16.36 6.46 0.68
N LEU A 72 -15.36 5.64 0.33
CA LEU A 72 -14.27 6.08 -0.55
C LEU A 72 -14.79 6.42 -1.95
N LEU A 73 -15.58 5.53 -2.54
CA LEU A 73 -16.14 5.68 -3.89
C LEU A 73 -17.10 6.87 -4.01
N ALA A 74 -17.81 7.22 -2.93
CA ALA A 74 -18.71 8.38 -2.91
C ALA A 74 -17.99 9.73 -2.76
N SER A 75 -16.68 9.73 -2.51
CA SER A 75 -15.94 10.99 -2.34
C SER A 75 -15.76 11.72 -3.66
N LYS A 76 -16.16 13.00 -3.70
CA LYS A 76 -15.94 13.89 -4.84
C LYS A 76 -14.46 14.13 -5.19
N HIS A 77 -13.55 13.81 -4.27
CA HIS A 77 -12.10 14.04 -4.43
C HIS A 77 -11.37 12.86 -5.08
N VAL A 78 -12.04 11.73 -5.35
CA VAL A 78 -11.39 10.55 -5.96
C VAL A 78 -10.73 10.89 -7.29
N SER A 79 -11.38 11.72 -8.12
CA SER A 79 -10.86 12.09 -9.45
C SER A 79 -9.65 13.03 -9.41
N SER A 80 -9.47 13.79 -8.31
CA SER A 80 -8.36 14.74 -8.14
C SER A 80 -7.23 14.21 -7.25
N THR A 81 -7.36 13.01 -6.71
CA THR A 81 -6.39 12.39 -5.79
C THR A 81 -5.62 11.28 -6.49
N LEU A 82 -4.31 11.16 -6.24
CA LEU A 82 -3.55 9.99 -6.70
C LEU A 82 -3.89 8.77 -5.84
N MET A 83 -4.66 7.85 -6.40
CA MET A 83 -5.19 6.66 -5.75
C MET A 83 -4.23 5.46 -5.88
N ILE A 84 -3.64 5.04 -4.77
CA ILE A 84 -2.72 3.90 -4.69
C ILE A 84 -3.38 2.77 -3.91
N HIS A 85 -3.58 1.63 -4.58
CA HIS A 85 -4.14 0.44 -3.95
C HIS A 85 -3.02 -0.44 -3.39
N ARG A 86 -2.94 -0.63 -2.07
CA ARG A 86 -2.12 -1.68 -1.47
C ARG A 86 -2.90 -2.98 -1.48
N VAL A 87 -2.38 -4.04 -2.10
CA VAL A 87 -3.04 -5.35 -2.21
C VAL A 87 -2.20 -6.42 -1.51
N ASP A 88 -2.85 -7.21 -0.65
CA ASP A 88 -2.27 -8.36 0.03
C ASP A 88 -2.28 -9.61 -0.88
N GLY A 89 -2.16 -10.81 -0.30
CA GLY A 89 -2.36 -12.04 -1.07
C GLY A 89 -3.85 -12.40 -1.22
N PRO A 90 -4.20 -13.31 -2.14
CA PRO A 90 -5.60 -13.62 -2.45
C PRO A 90 -6.34 -14.22 -1.25
N VAL A 91 -7.40 -13.58 -0.80
CA VAL A 91 -8.14 -13.92 0.43
C VAL A 91 -8.96 -15.17 0.24
N ASP A 92 -9.66 -15.29 -0.88
CA ASP A 92 -10.59 -16.38 -1.18
C ASP A 92 -9.82 -17.71 -1.20
N LYS A 93 -8.61 -17.68 -1.79
CA LYS A 93 -7.70 -18.83 -1.82
C LYS A 93 -7.21 -19.27 -0.44
N TYR A 94 -6.82 -18.34 0.43
CA TYR A 94 -6.25 -18.73 1.75
C TYR A 94 -7.31 -19.13 2.76
N ARG A 95 -8.54 -18.62 2.62
CA ARG A 95 -9.64 -18.93 3.53
C ARG A 95 -10.53 -20.08 3.05
N GLY A 96 -10.31 -20.58 1.83
CA GLY A 96 -11.17 -21.60 1.21
C GLY A 96 -12.58 -21.05 0.98
N ASP A 97 -12.65 -19.78 0.60
CA ASP A 97 -13.83 -18.94 0.70
C ASP A 97 -14.29 -18.51 -0.69
N GLU A 98 -15.58 -18.66 -0.99
CA GLU A 98 -16.17 -18.33 -2.30
C GLU A 98 -16.94 -16.99 -2.27
N ARG A 99 -16.79 -16.19 -1.20
CA ARG A 99 -17.47 -14.89 -1.06
C ARG A 99 -17.06 -13.85 -2.12
N GLY A 100 -16.01 -14.10 -2.90
CA GLY A 100 -15.59 -13.25 -4.01
C GLY A 100 -14.87 -11.99 -3.54
N VAL A 101 -14.18 -12.06 -2.39
CA VAL A 101 -13.42 -10.94 -1.83
C VAL A 101 -12.35 -10.48 -2.82
N ASP A 102 -11.65 -11.41 -3.47
CA ASP A 102 -10.61 -11.07 -4.43
C ASP A 102 -11.20 -10.38 -5.68
N SER A 103 -12.43 -10.76 -6.06
CA SER A 103 -13.18 -10.08 -7.13
C SER A 103 -13.55 -8.64 -6.74
N GLU A 104 -13.96 -8.40 -5.50
CA GLU A 104 -14.27 -7.06 -5.00
C GLU A 104 -13.03 -6.16 -4.93
N ILE A 105 -11.92 -6.68 -4.39
CA ILE A 105 -10.62 -5.99 -4.38
C ILE A 105 -10.23 -5.59 -5.80
N TRP A 106 -10.31 -6.55 -6.74
CA TRP A 106 -9.97 -6.30 -8.13
C TRP A 106 -10.91 -5.26 -8.77
N LYS A 107 -12.22 -5.33 -8.55
CA LYS A 107 -13.19 -4.35 -9.06
C LYS A 107 -12.88 -2.94 -8.56
N ILE A 108 -12.66 -2.77 -7.25
CA ILE A 108 -12.31 -1.45 -6.69
C ILE A 108 -10.99 -0.96 -7.29
N ASN A 109 -10.00 -1.83 -7.47
CA ASN A 109 -8.75 -1.49 -8.13
C ASN A 109 -8.99 -0.94 -9.55
N GLN A 110 -9.80 -1.62 -10.37
CA GLN A 110 -10.09 -1.17 -11.73
C GLN A 110 -10.83 0.17 -11.76
N THR A 111 -11.73 0.40 -10.80
CA THR A 111 -12.56 1.60 -10.75
C THR A 111 -11.77 2.86 -10.40
N ILE A 112 -10.91 2.81 -9.37
CA ILE A 112 -10.30 4.02 -8.82
C ILE A 112 -8.78 4.02 -8.74
N ALA A 113 -8.08 2.87 -8.84
CA ALA A 113 -6.63 2.86 -8.65
C ALA A 113 -5.88 3.45 -9.85
N ASN A 114 -4.94 4.35 -9.59
CA ASN A 114 -3.96 4.80 -10.57
C ASN A 114 -2.75 3.84 -10.63
N ALA A 115 -2.39 3.23 -9.50
CA ALA A 115 -1.36 2.20 -9.39
C ALA A 115 -1.64 1.24 -8.24
N THR A 116 -0.95 0.09 -8.26
CA THR A 116 -1.13 -0.99 -7.29
C THR A 116 0.20 -1.40 -6.69
N VAL A 117 0.26 -1.54 -5.38
CA VAL A 117 1.42 -2.03 -4.64
C VAL A 117 1.08 -3.38 -4.01
N PHE A 118 1.80 -4.42 -4.40
CA PHE A 118 1.74 -5.74 -3.79
C PHE A 118 2.81 -5.89 -2.72
N GLN A 119 2.47 -6.54 -1.61
CA GLN A 119 3.43 -6.83 -0.53
C GLN A 119 4.49 -7.89 -0.90
N SER A 120 4.27 -8.68 -1.95
CA SER A 120 5.22 -9.69 -2.41
C SER A 120 4.96 -10.09 -3.86
N GLN A 121 6.00 -10.61 -4.53
CA GLN A 121 5.86 -11.19 -5.87
C GLN A 121 4.90 -12.39 -5.86
N TYR A 122 4.96 -13.21 -4.81
CA TYR A 122 4.06 -14.34 -4.63
C TYR A 122 2.58 -13.92 -4.63
N SER A 123 2.24 -12.82 -3.95
CA SER A 123 0.88 -12.27 -3.93
C SER A 123 0.43 -11.82 -5.31
N LEU A 124 1.30 -11.13 -6.05
CA LEU A 124 1.02 -10.69 -7.42
C LEU A 124 0.79 -11.89 -8.35
N ASP A 125 1.72 -12.86 -8.37
CA ASP A 125 1.63 -14.04 -9.22
C ASP A 125 0.39 -14.89 -8.92
N ALA A 126 0.02 -14.99 -7.63
CA ALA A 126 -1.16 -15.73 -7.23
C ALA A 126 -2.46 -15.09 -7.77
N HIS A 127 -2.56 -13.76 -7.78
CA HIS A 127 -3.69 -13.07 -8.39
C HIS A 127 -3.71 -13.18 -9.92
N ILE A 128 -2.53 -13.10 -10.57
CA ILE A 128 -2.43 -13.30 -12.03
C ILE A 128 -2.92 -14.71 -12.41
N LYS A 129 -2.58 -15.74 -11.62
CA LYS A 129 -3.07 -17.12 -11.82
C LYS A 129 -4.58 -17.25 -11.66
N LEU A 130 -5.23 -16.34 -10.93
CA LEU A 130 -6.68 -16.23 -10.82
C LEU A 130 -7.31 -15.41 -11.96
N GLY A 131 -6.53 -15.00 -12.96
CA GLY A 131 -6.99 -14.20 -14.09
C GLY A 131 -7.15 -12.71 -13.78
N MET A 132 -6.63 -12.23 -12.63
CA MET A 132 -6.79 -10.85 -12.21
C MET A 132 -5.57 -10.01 -12.59
N GLN A 133 -5.78 -8.99 -13.44
CA GLN A 133 -4.76 -8.01 -13.80
C GLN A 133 -5.01 -6.68 -13.08
N PHE A 134 -4.01 -6.18 -12.36
CA PHE A 134 -4.13 -4.96 -11.55
C PHE A 134 -3.57 -3.73 -12.28
N ARG A 135 -4.02 -2.54 -11.89
CA ARG A 135 -3.56 -1.27 -12.50
C ARG A 135 -2.11 -0.99 -12.12
N ARG A 136 -1.21 -0.97 -13.10
CA ARG A 136 0.23 -0.64 -12.96
C ARG A 136 0.85 -1.27 -11.70
N PRO A 137 0.90 -2.61 -11.60
CA PRO A 137 1.32 -3.29 -10.39
C PRO A 137 2.82 -3.14 -10.18
N THR A 138 3.23 -2.88 -8.93
CA THR A 138 4.61 -2.96 -8.47
C THR A 138 4.66 -3.74 -7.16
N VAL A 139 5.82 -4.32 -6.84
CA VAL A 139 6.04 -5.04 -5.59
C VAL A 139 6.90 -4.18 -4.68
N ILE A 140 6.35 -3.80 -3.52
CA ILE A 140 7.10 -3.18 -2.43
C ILE A 140 6.88 -4.08 -1.22
N LYS A 141 7.95 -4.74 -0.78
CA LYS A 141 7.89 -5.69 0.33
C LYS A 141 7.52 -4.96 1.62
N ASN A 142 6.65 -5.56 2.42
CA ASN A 142 6.42 -5.04 3.77
C ASN A 142 7.75 -5.05 4.55
N SER A 143 7.93 -4.02 5.36
CA SER A 143 8.98 -3.95 6.37
C SER A 143 8.35 -3.93 7.76
N VAL A 144 9.15 -4.27 8.76
CA VAL A 144 8.77 -4.11 10.17
C VAL A 144 9.12 -2.72 10.68
N ASP A 145 8.50 -2.31 11.78
CA ASP A 145 8.92 -1.11 12.52
C ASP A 145 10.25 -1.37 13.23
N SER A 146 11.31 -0.67 12.82
CA SER A 146 12.65 -0.81 13.38
C SER A 146 12.76 -0.33 14.83
N THR A 147 11.78 0.40 15.35
CA THR A 147 11.73 0.81 16.76
C THR A 147 11.21 -0.28 17.69
N ILE A 148 10.54 -1.30 17.13
CA ILE A 148 9.96 -2.42 17.88
C ILE A 148 10.86 -3.65 17.82
N PHE A 149 11.43 -3.94 16.65
CA PHE A 149 12.22 -5.16 16.44
C PHE A 149 13.71 -4.90 16.61
N TYR A 150 14.41 -5.85 17.25
CA TYR A 150 15.85 -5.79 17.42
C TYR A 150 16.55 -5.79 16.04
N PRO A 151 17.50 -4.86 15.78
CA PRO A 151 18.19 -4.79 14.50
C PRO A 151 18.94 -6.09 14.22
N SER A 152 18.84 -6.57 12.98
CA SER A 152 19.60 -7.73 12.54
C SER A 152 21.09 -7.46 12.73
N LYS A 153 21.79 -8.34 13.48
CA LYS A 153 23.27 -8.34 13.54
C LYS A 153 23.92 -8.86 12.25
N LYS A 154 23.12 -9.42 11.34
CA LYS A 154 23.57 -9.95 10.06
C LYS A 154 23.41 -8.86 9.01
N ASP A 155 24.53 -8.48 8.41
CA ASP A 155 24.54 -7.64 7.22
C ASP A 155 24.21 -8.51 6.00
N PHE A 156 23.09 -8.20 5.33
CA PHE A 156 22.64 -8.88 4.12
C PHE A 156 22.99 -8.08 2.85
N SER A 157 23.76 -6.98 2.99
CA SER A 157 24.23 -6.15 1.87
C SER A 157 24.90 -6.97 0.76
N SER A 158 25.62 -8.04 1.13
CA SER A 158 26.33 -8.91 0.19
C SER A 158 25.44 -9.82 -0.67
N LYS A 159 24.15 -10.02 -0.33
CA LYS A 159 23.22 -10.86 -1.12
C LYS A 159 22.34 -10.07 -2.09
N LEU A 160 22.36 -8.74 -2.03
CA LEU A 160 21.58 -7.87 -2.93
C LEU A 160 22.23 -7.74 -4.32
N VAL A 161 23.55 -7.93 -4.40
CA VAL A 161 24.31 -7.87 -5.65
C VAL A 161 23.92 -9.02 -6.61
N ASP A 162 23.63 -10.21 -6.07
CA ASP A 162 23.23 -11.38 -6.88
C ASP A 162 21.77 -11.34 -7.36
N LEU A 163 20.93 -10.47 -6.79
CA LEU A 163 19.49 -10.37 -7.08
C LEU A 163 19.11 -9.13 -7.91
N GLY A 164 20.09 -8.34 -8.37
CA GLY A 164 19.85 -7.18 -9.24
C GLY A 164 19.03 -6.05 -8.61
N CYS A 165 18.86 -6.04 -7.28
CA CYS A 165 18.14 -4.98 -6.57
C CYS A 165 19.14 -3.99 -5.95
N TYR A 166 19.41 -2.88 -6.65
CA TYR A 166 20.10 -1.74 -6.06
C TYR A 166 19.14 -0.95 -5.16
N ILE A 167 19.24 -1.17 -3.84
CA ILE A 167 18.73 -0.20 -2.87
C ILE A 167 19.94 0.65 -2.48
N SER A 168 19.99 1.89 -2.99
CA SER A 168 20.95 2.89 -2.52
C SER A 168 20.50 3.37 -1.14
N VAL A 169 21.15 2.87 -0.09
CA VAL A 169 21.09 3.50 1.23
C VAL A 169 22.31 4.40 1.34
N SER A 170 22.13 5.69 1.08
CA SER A 170 23.14 6.71 1.37
C SER A 170 22.90 7.18 2.80
N GLY A 171 23.85 6.88 3.69
CA GLY A 171 24.01 7.58 4.97
C GLY A 171 24.80 8.86 4.80
#